data_AF-A0A1E4EHW4-F1
#
_entry.id   AF-A0A1E4EHW4-F1
#
_cell.length_a   1.000
_cell.length_b   1.000
_cell.length_c   1.000
_cell.angle_alpha   90.00
_cell.angle_beta   90.00
_cell.angle_gamma   90.00
#
_symmetry.space_group_name_H-M   'P 1'
#
loop_
_entity.id
_entity.type
_entity.pdbx_description
1 polymer ?
#
loop_
_entity_poly.entity_id
_entity_poly.type
_entity_poly.pdbx_seq_one_letter_code
_entity_poly.pdbx_strand_id
1 'polypeptide(L)'
;MASFDPWLGLQAACLRRRSAQESPWYAEECLDRAAALRAYTRGACDSLGWTRAGRLEPGALADFCVLDRDPLTCPWPAEVKVLQTVVGGESQFKL
;
A
#
# COMPACT_ATOMS: atom_id res chain seq x y z
N MET A 1 -3.54 -1.06 -19.56
CA MET A 1 -2.86 -1.98 -18.64
C MET A 1 -2.96 -1.39 -17.24
N ALA A 2 -3.21 -2.19 -16.20
CA ALA A 2 -3.17 -1.68 -14.83
C ALA A 2 -1.74 -1.23 -14.48
N SER A 3 -1.59 -0.14 -13.72
CA SER A 3 -0.29 0.31 -13.22
C SER A 3 0.25 -0.66 -12.17
N PHE A 4 1.57 -0.81 -12.08
CA PHE A 4 2.24 -1.52 -10.99
C PHE A 4 2.54 -0.63 -9.78
N ASP A 5 2.15 0.65 -9.84
CA ASP A 5 2.26 1.56 -8.70
C ASP A 5 1.29 1.12 -7.58
N PRO A 6 1.80 0.70 -6.41
CA PRO A 6 0.97 0.24 -5.31
C PRO A 6 0.05 1.35 -4.76
N TRP A 7 0.41 2.62 -4.89
CA TRP A 7 -0.41 3.73 -4.42
C TRP A 7 -1.66 3.95 -5.27
N LEU A 8 -1.53 3.77 -6.59
CA LEU A 8 -2.68 3.72 -7.49
C LEU A 8 -3.57 2.51 -7.19
N GLY A 9 -2.96 1.37 -6.88
CA GLY A 9 -3.67 0.17 -6.45
C GLY A 9 -4.46 0.35 -5.15
N LEU A 10 -3.84 0.97 -4.14
CA LEU A 10 -4.47 1.28 -2.85
C LEU A 10 -5.62 2.27 -3.03
N GLN A 11 -5.42 3.33 -3.81
CA GLN A 11 -6.49 4.28 -4.14
C GLN A 11 -7.65 3.60 -4.87
N ALA A 12 -7.36 2.69 -5.82
CA ALA A 12 -8.40 1.93 -6.52
C ALA A 12 -9.18 1.01 -5.57
N ALA A 13 -8.52 0.36 -4.60
CA ALA A 13 -9.19 -0.48 -3.61
C ALA A 13 -10.11 0.31 -2.67
N CYS A 14 -9.72 1.55 -2.32
CA CYS A 14 -10.52 2.42 -1.45
C CYS A 14 -11.69 3.07 -2.19
N LEU A 15 -11.44 3.61 -3.39
CA LEU A 15 -12.45 4.38 -4.14
C LEU A 15 -13.34 3.52 -5.02
N ARG A 16 -12.83 2.37 -5.48
CA ARG A 16 -13.47 1.45 -6.43
C ARG A 16 -14.14 2.16 -7.61
N ARG A 17 -13.53 3.21 -8.12
CA ARG A 17 -14.12 4.12 -9.12
C ARG A 17 -13.27 4.13 -10.38
N ARG A 18 -13.92 4.00 -11.54
CA ARG A 18 -13.26 4.24 -12.84
C ARG A 18 -13.28 5.73 -13.16
N SER A 19 -12.28 6.23 -13.90
CA SER A 19 -12.09 7.66 -14.21
C SER A 19 -13.32 8.39 -14.76
N ALA A 20 -14.25 7.69 -15.41
CA ALA A 20 -15.46 8.26 -16.01
C ALA A 20 -16.74 8.13 -15.16
N GLN A 21 -16.71 7.41 -14.03
CA GLN A 21 -17.87 7.25 -13.16
C GLN A 21 -17.83 8.29 -12.05
N GLU A 22 -18.97 8.69 -11.49
CA GLU A 22 -19.03 9.57 -10.31
C GLU A 22 -19.06 8.78 -9.00
N SER A 23 -19.68 7.60 -9.02
CA SER A 23 -19.88 6.76 -7.84
C SER A 23 -18.95 5.54 -7.84
N PRO A 24 -18.65 4.96 -6.67
CA PRO A 24 -17.94 3.69 -6.56
C PRO A 24 -18.70 2.52 -7.21
N TRP A 25 -17.97 1.56 -7.75
CA TRP A 25 -18.47 0.27 -8.21
C TRP A 25 -18.57 -0.70 -7.01
N TYR A 26 -19.79 -1.04 -6.59
CA TYR A 26 -20.09 -1.73 -5.32
C TYR A 26 -19.44 -0.99 -4.13
N ALA A 27 -20.10 0.07 -3.67
CA ALA A 27 -19.60 0.95 -2.62
C ALA A 27 -19.41 0.21 -1.28
N GLU A 28 -20.20 -0.82 -1.03
CA GLU A 28 -20.10 -1.73 0.11
C GLU A 28 -18.80 -2.56 0.13
N GLU A 29 -18.17 -2.74 -1.04
CA GLU A 29 -16.89 -3.46 -1.18
C GLU A 29 -15.67 -2.51 -1.09
N CYS A 30 -15.88 -1.21 -0.88
CA CYS A 30 -14.80 -0.25 -0.67
C CYS A 30 -14.07 -0.57 0.63
N LEU A 31 -12.75 -0.72 0.54
CA LEU A 31 -11.93 -0.91 1.73
C LEU A 31 -11.63 0.43 2.39
N ASP A 32 -11.61 0.45 3.72
CA ASP A 32 -10.91 1.52 4.43
C ASP A 32 -9.40 1.46 4.13
N ARG A 33 -8.71 2.58 4.31
CA ARG A 33 -7.28 2.70 3.98
C ARG A 33 -6.39 1.74 4.76
N ALA A 34 -6.74 1.47 6.02
CA ALA A 34 -5.96 0.56 6.85
C ALA A 34 -6.13 -0.89 6.36
N ALA A 35 -7.33 -1.28 5.94
CA ALA A 35 -7.61 -2.58 5.34
C ALA A 35 -6.89 -2.74 4.00
N ALA A 36 -6.93 -1.72 3.13
CA ALA A 36 -6.21 -1.73 1.86
C ALA A 36 -4.68 -1.83 2.08
N LEU A 37 -4.11 -1.06 3.01
CA LEU A 37 -2.68 -1.13 3.34
C LEU A 37 -2.31 -2.50 3.92
N ARG A 38 -3.14 -3.07 4.80
CA ARG A 38 -2.96 -4.43 5.32
C ARG A 38 -2.95 -5.46 4.18
N ALA A 39 -3.87 -5.34 3.21
CA ALA A 39 -3.92 -6.25 2.07
C ALA A 39 -2.63 -6.21 1.22
N TYR A 40 -2.04 -5.02 1.04
CA TYR A 40 -0.78 -4.84 0.30
C TYR A 40 0.49 -5.22 1.08
N THR A 41 0.40 -5.47 2.38
CA THR A 41 1.55 -5.73 3.25
C THR A 41 1.44 -7.12 3.88
N ARG A 42 1.01 -7.18 5.14
CA ARG A 42 0.87 -8.42 5.89
C ARG A 42 -0.10 -9.40 5.23
N GLY A 43 -1.24 -8.92 4.72
CA GLY A 43 -2.28 -9.75 4.11
C GLY A 43 -1.80 -10.48 2.86
N ALA A 44 -1.04 -9.80 2.00
CA ALA A 44 -0.40 -10.42 0.84
C ALA A 44 0.59 -11.52 1.29
N CYS A 45 1.45 -11.23 2.27
CA CYS A 45 2.42 -12.19 2.76
C CYS A 45 1.75 -13.40 3.44
N ASP A 46 0.71 -13.17 4.25
CA ASP A 46 -0.11 -14.21 4.87
C ASP A 46 -0.71 -15.14 3.79
N SER A 47 -1.23 -14.60 2.68
CA SER A 47 -1.80 -15.39 1.58
C SER A 47 -0.79 -16.28 0.85
N LEU A 48 0.50 -15.91 0.91
CA LEU A 48 1.61 -16.66 0.31
C LEU A 48 2.33 -17.58 1.31
N GLY A 49 1.92 -17.58 2.58
CA GLY A 49 2.62 -18.31 3.65
C GLY A 49 3.96 -17.69 4.03
N TRP A 50 4.20 -16.42 3.69
CA TRP A 50 5.44 -15.70 4.00
C TRP A 50 5.37 -15.09 5.40
N THR A 51 5.99 -15.75 6.36
CA THR A 51 5.87 -15.40 7.78
C THR A 51 6.77 -14.25 8.22
N ARG A 52 7.87 -13.99 7.50
CA ARG A 52 8.88 -12.98 7.86
C ARG A 52 8.74 -11.65 7.12
N ALA A 53 7.79 -11.50 6.21
CA ALA A 53 7.62 -10.31 5.38
C ALA A 53 6.29 -9.58 5.66
N GLY A 54 6.19 -8.34 5.19
CA GLY A 54 4.98 -7.52 5.26
C GLY A 54 4.66 -6.94 6.64
N ARG A 55 5.61 -6.94 7.57
CA ARG A 55 5.44 -6.54 8.98
C ARG A 55 6.69 -5.84 9.48
N LEU A 56 6.52 -4.90 10.42
CA LEU A 56 7.61 -4.21 11.10
C LEU A 56 7.59 -4.58 12.59
N GLU A 57 8.11 -5.77 12.87
CA GLU A 57 8.22 -6.34 14.21
C GLU A 57 9.53 -7.15 14.34
N PRO A 58 10.09 -7.31 15.56
CA PRO A 58 11.32 -8.07 15.74
C PRO A 58 11.24 -9.48 15.13
N GLY A 59 12.25 -9.86 14.34
CA GLY A 59 12.33 -11.15 13.64
C GLY A 59 11.82 -11.15 12.19
N ALA A 60 11.06 -10.13 11.79
CA ALA A 60 10.72 -9.89 10.39
C ALA A 60 11.91 -9.35 9.58
N LEU A 61 11.82 -9.42 8.26
CA LEU A 61 12.73 -8.71 7.36
C LEU A 61 12.55 -7.20 7.52
N ALA A 62 13.66 -6.47 7.54
CA ALA A 62 13.65 -5.01 7.55
C ALA A 62 13.37 -4.44 6.15
N ASP A 63 12.19 -4.78 5.62
CA ASP A 63 11.66 -4.32 4.34
C ASP A 63 10.61 -3.23 4.60
N PHE A 64 10.96 -1.98 4.35
CA PHE A 64 10.06 -0.85 4.59
C PHE A 64 10.31 0.32 3.65
N CYS A 65 9.35 1.23 3.59
CA CYS A 65 9.48 2.51 2.92
C CYS A 65 9.29 3.66 3.92
N VAL A 66 10.01 4.76 3.68
CA VAL A 66 9.80 6.03 4.35
C VAL A 66 8.98 6.90 3.41
N LEU A 67 7.90 7.50 3.92
CA LEU A 67 6.92 8.24 3.14
C LEU A 67 6.96 9.71 3.51
N ASP A 68 6.65 10.57 2.55
CA ASP A 68 6.60 12.02 2.76
C ASP A 68 5.36 12.49 3.53
N ARG A 69 4.35 11.63 3.65
CA ARG A 69 3.08 11.88 4.33
C ARG A 69 2.45 10.59 4.82
N ASP A 70 1.49 10.71 5.72
CA ASP A 70 0.72 9.58 6.23
C ASP A 70 -0.32 9.11 5.18
N PRO A 71 -0.20 7.87 4.65
CA PRO A 71 -1.13 7.33 3.66
C PRO A 71 -2.54 7.07 4.21
N LEU A 72 -2.71 7.00 5.54
CA LEU A 72 -4.02 6.78 6.15
C LEU A 72 -4.86 8.06 6.19
N THR A 73 -4.23 9.24 6.16
CA THR A 73 -4.92 10.52 6.37
C THR A 73 -4.78 11.51 5.20
N CYS A 74 -3.79 11.35 4.31
CA CYS A 74 -3.61 12.26 3.17
C CYS A 74 -4.81 12.27 2.20
N PRO A 75 -5.09 13.34 1.44
CA PRO A 75 -6.28 13.39 0.56
C PRO A 75 -6.30 12.30 -0.51
N TRP A 76 -5.16 12.10 -1.19
CA TRP A 76 -5.02 11.17 -2.32
C TRP A 76 -3.83 10.23 -2.08
N PRO A 77 -4.06 8.94 -1.79
CA PRO A 77 -2.98 7.99 -1.57
C PRO A 77 -2.01 7.89 -2.76
N ALA A 78 -2.48 8.09 -4.00
CA ALA A 78 -1.64 8.09 -5.20
C ALA A 78 -0.58 9.23 -5.23
N GLU A 79 -0.73 10.26 -4.40
CA GLU A 79 0.26 11.35 -4.33
C GLU A 79 1.35 11.12 -3.28
N VAL A 80 1.27 10.03 -2.51
CA VAL A 80 2.29 9.66 -1.54
C VAL A 80 3.62 9.44 -2.25
N LYS A 81 4.67 10.11 -1.79
CA LYS A 81 6.02 9.90 -2.32
C LYS A 81 6.80 8.99 -1.39
N VAL A 82 7.47 8.01 -1.99
CA VAL A 82 8.47 7.21 -1.29
C VAL A 82 9.76 8.03 -1.22
N LEU A 83 10.17 8.39 -0.01
CA LEU A 83 11.43 9.10 0.25
C LEU A 83 12.62 8.14 0.33
N GLN A 84 12.37 6.92 0.81
CA GLN A 84 13.40 5.88 0.93
C GLN A 84 12.76 4.50 0.86
N THR A 85 13.47 3.54 0.26
CA THR A 85 13.14 2.11 0.32
C THR A 85 14.30 1.34 0.92
N VAL A 86 14.00 0.55 1.95
CA VAL A 86 14.95 -0.33 2.62
C VAL A 86 14.50 -1.77 2.38
N VAL A 87 15.44 -2.64 1.98
CA VAL A 87 15.21 -4.07 1.74
C VAL A 87 16.29 -4.85 2.46
N GLY A 88 15.90 -5.77 3.33
CA GLY A 88 16.80 -6.57 4.15
C GLY A 88 17.64 -5.74 5.12
N GLY A 89 17.21 -4.52 5.45
CA GLY A 89 17.98 -3.57 6.27
C GLY A 89 18.92 -2.67 5.46
N GLU A 90 19.03 -2.86 4.14
CA GLU A 90 19.88 -2.08 3.27
C GLU A 90 19.07 -1.05 2.47
N SER A 91 19.59 0.18 2.36
CA SER A 91 18.93 1.24 1.60
C SER A 91 19.08 1.00 0.10
N GLN A 92 17.98 0.69 -0.59
CA GLN A 92 17.96 0.42 -2.04
C GLN A 92 17.57 1.65 -2.87
N PHE A 93 16.82 2.57 -2.28
CA PHE A 93 16.38 3.80 -2.93
C PHE A 93 16.32 4.94 -1.92
N LYS A 94 16.65 6.15 -2.36
CA LYS A 94 16.49 7.40 -1.61
C LYS A 94 16.26 8.55 -2.60
N LEU A 95 15.20 9.33 -2.37
CA LEU A 95 14.83 10.49 -3.18
C LEU A 95 15.58 11.76 -2.74
#